data_AF-A0A378PTM7-F1
#
_entry.id   AF-A0A378PTM7-F1
#
_cell.length_a   1.000
_cell.length_b   1.000
_cell.length_c   1.000
_cell.angle_alpha   90.00
_cell.angle_beta   90.00
_cell.angle_gamma   90.00
#
_symmetry.space_group_name_H-M   'P 1'
#
loop_
_entity.id
_entity.type
_entity.pdbx_description
1 polymer ?
#
loop_
_entity_poly.entity_id
_entity_poly.type
_entity_poly.pdbx_seq_one_letter_code
_entity_poly.pdbx_strand_id
1 'polypeptide(L)'
;MKLKTLLLISIVGIGLNACHSNQNIVKDDPLNPNTPIPTSQIPERTPVQFNDILYNEKYADIQCGSVYKPVCVTIHQNGQTFKKTFGNQCQSIGVLNVVDKTDGKCE
;
A
#
# COMPACT_ATOMS: atom_id res chain seq x y z
N MET A 1 -22.12 -20.80 -53.35
CA MET A 1 -21.52 -22.04 -52.82
C MET A 1 -20.71 -21.67 -51.57
N LYS A 2 -21.03 -22.31 -50.44
CA LYS A 2 -20.34 -22.14 -49.16
C LYS A 2 -19.08 -23.01 -49.16
N LEU A 3 -17.94 -22.46 -48.76
CA LEU A 3 -16.84 -23.27 -48.24
C LEU A 3 -16.24 -22.59 -47.00
N LYS A 4 -16.50 -23.23 -45.86
CA LYS A 4 -15.88 -22.98 -44.55
C LYS A 4 -14.46 -23.49 -44.59
N THR A 5 -13.51 -22.78 -43.99
CA THR A 5 -12.42 -23.39 -43.21
C THR A 5 -11.94 -22.37 -42.18
N LEU A 6 -12.24 -22.65 -40.90
CA LEU A 6 -11.70 -21.97 -39.73
C LEU A 6 -10.20 -22.26 -39.66
N LEU A 7 -9.36 -21.24 -39.48
CA LEU A 7 -8.02 -21.43 -38.93
C LEU A 7 -8.04 -21.02 -37.46
N LEU A 8 -7.87 -22.02 -36.59
CA LEU A 8 -7.72 -21.88 -35.14
C LEU A 8 -6.37 -21.22 -34.85
N ILE A 9 -6.35 -20.05 -34.21
CA ILE A 9 -5.13 -19.48 -33.63
C ILE A 9 -5.10 -19.87 -32.16
N SER A 10 -4.29 -20.88 -31.85
CA SER A 10 -3.95 -21.30 -30.49
C SER A 10 -3.09 -20.22 -29.83
N ILE A 11 -3.65 -19.45 -28.88
CA ILE A 11 -2.86 -18.57 -28.03
C ILE A 11 -2.35 -19.42 -26.86
N VAL A 12 -1.04 -19.70 -26.92
CA VAL A 12 -0.26 -20.37 -25.88
C VAL A 12 -0.40 -19.59 -24.57
N GLY A 13 -0.80 -20.30 -23.51
CA GLY A 13 -0.84 -19.77 -22.16
C GLY A 13 0.45 -20.03 -21.37
N ILE A 14 0.56 -19.21 -20.32
CA ILE A 14 1.24 -19.40 -19.03
C ILE A 14 2.75 -19.10 -18.97
N GLY A 15 3.11 -18.19 -18.06
CA GLY A 15 4.45 -18.06 -17.51
C GLY A 15 4.57 -16.86 -16.56
N LEU A 16 4.13 -17.05 -15.31
CA LEU A 16 4.42 -16.12 -14.20
C LEU A 16 5.93 -15.92 -14.06
N ASN A 17 6.42 -14.70 -14.18
CA ASN A 17 7.76 -14.37 -13.70
C ASN A 17 7.69 -14.10 -12.19
N ALA A 18 8.13 -15.08 -11.42
CA ALA A 18 8.40 -14.96 -10.00
C ALA A 18 9.53 -13.94 -9.78
N CYS A 19 9.28 -12.91 -8.97
CA CYS A 19 10.37 -12.05 -8.47
C CYS A 19 11.10 -12.78 -7.34
N HIS A 20 12.40 -12.98 -7.56
CA HIS A 20 13.37 -13.60 -6.67
C HIS A 20 13.33 -13.04 -5.24
N SER A 21 13.25 -13.95 -4.27
CA SER A 21 13.62 -13.70 -2.87
C SER A 21 15.12 -13.50 -2.79
N ASN A 22 15.58 -12.36 -2.25
CA ASN A 22 16.98 -12.15 -1.89
C ASN A 22 17.07 -12.09 -0.36
N GLN A 23 17.52 -13.19 0.25
CA GLN A 23 17.86 -13.25 1.66
C GLN A 23 19.21 -12.58 1.87
N ASN A 24 19.25 -11.44 2.56
CA ASN A 24 20.47 -10.97 3.18
C ASN A 24 20.27 -10.85 4.69
N ILE A 25 20.77 -11.88 5.36
CA ILE A 25 20.99 -11.97 6.80
C ILE A 25 22.06 -10.93 7.16
N VAL A 26 21.69 -9.85 7.85
CA VAL A 26 22.66 -9.00 8.53
C VAL A 26 22.75 -9.48 9.98
N LYS A 27 23.92 -10.04 10.32
CA LYS A 27 24.32 -10.43 11.67
C LYS A 27 24.47 -9.19 12.55
N ASP A 28 23.93 -9.23 13.76
CA ASP A 28 24.21 -8.27 14.84
C ASP A 28 25.69 -8.33 15.28
N ASP A 29 26.35 -7.18 15.41
CA ASP A 29 27.54 -6.95 16.26
C ASP A 29 27.60 -5.44 16.63
N PRO A 30 28.16 -5.04 17.79
CA PRO A 30 27.66 -3.94 18.60
C PRO A 30 28.21 -2.54 18.25
N LEU A 31 27.40 -1.55 18.62
CA LEU A 31 27.51 -0.10 18.38
C LEU A 31 28.91 0.50 18.69
N ASN A 32 29.56 1.10 17.68
CA ASN A 32 30.63 2.08 17.87
C ASN A 32 30.04 3.51 17.72
N PRO A 33 30.13 4.38 18.75
CA PRO A 33 29.46 5.68 18.79
C PRO A 33 30.13 6.81 17.98
N ASN A 34 31.25 6.58 17.28
CA ASN A 34 32.03 7.67 16.64
C ASN A 34 31.99 7.72 15.10
N THR A 35 30.93 7.19 14.47
CA THR A 35 30.79 7.32 13.01
C THR A 35 29.97 8.58 12.68
N PRO A 36 30.50 9.53 11.87
CA PRO A 36 29.72 10.68 11.43
C PRO A 36 28.49 10.18 10.66
N ILE A 37 27.30 10.59 11.11
CA ILE A 37 26.01 10.22 10.52
C ILE A 37 26.00 10.75 9.08
N PRO A 38 26.01 9.89 8.05
CA PRO A 38 25.76 10.35 6.70
C PRO A 38 24.32 10.87 6.68
N THR A 39 24.11 12.07 6.14
CA THR A 39 22.76 12.60 5.89
C THR A 39 22.00 11.57 5.08
N SER A 40 21.14 10.82 5.77
CA SER A 40 20.36 9.74 5.20
C SER A 40 19.45 10.34 4.13
N GLN A 41 19.81 10.12 2.88
CA GLN A 41 18.89 10.26 1.76
C GLN A 41 17.80 9.23 2.01
N ILE A 42 16.74 9.65 2.71
CA ILE A 42 15.54 8.82 2.91
C ILE A 42 15.08 8.45 1.50
N PRO A 43 15.14 7.17 1.09
CA PRO A 43 14.64 6.79 -0.21
C PRO A 43 13.15 7.13 -0.21
N GLU A 44 12.73 7.95 -1.16
CA GLU A 44 11.32 8.16 -1.44
C GLU A 44 10.77 6.81 -1.90
N ARG A 45 10.16 6.09 -0.96
CA ARG A 45 9.67 4.73 -1.20
C ARG A 45 8.19 4.80 -1.61
N THR A 46 7.79 3.73 -2.31
CA THR A 46 6.54 3.64 -3.05
C THR A 46 5.36 3.35 -2.11
N PRO A 47 4.21 4.02 -2.28
CA PRO A 47 3.03 3.74 -1.47
C PRO A 47 2.53 2.28 -1.57
N VAL A 48 1.97 1.75 -0.48
CA VAL A 48 1.48 0.36 -0.40
C VAL A 48 -0.04 0.31 -0.48
N GLN A 49 -0.60 -0.57 -1.32
CA GLN A 49 -2.05 -0.78 -1.45
C GLN A 49 -2.52 -1.89 -0.50
N PHE A 50 -3.48 -1.58 0.38
CA PHE A 50 -4.14 -2.55 1.24
C PHE A 50 -5.66 -2.36 1.14
N ASN A 51 -6.39 -3.38 0.66
CA ASN A 51 -7.85 -3.32 0.42
C ASN A 51 -8.26 -2.09 -0.41
N ASP A 52 -7.61 -1.89 -1.56
CA ASP A 52 -7.84 -0.79 -2.52
C ASP A 52 -7.57 0.62 -1.99
N ILE A 53 -6.91 0.74 -0.83
CA ILE A 53 -6.50 2.02 -0.27
C ILE A 53 -4.99 2.10 -0.26
N LEU A 54 -4.49 3.17 -0.87
CA LEU A 54 -3.10 3.56 -0.80
C LEU A 54 -2.74 4.14 0.57
N TYR A 55 -1.70 3.59 1.20
CA TYR A 55 -1.12 4.09 2.45
C TYR A 55 0.30 4.60 2.25
N ASN A 56 0.65 5.63 3.02
CA ASN A 56 2.02 6.08 3.19
C ASN A 56 2.75 5.15 4.15
N GLU A 57 3.81 4.51 3.66
CA GLU A 57 4.57 3.50 4.42
C GLU A 57 5.25 4.07 5.67
N LYS A 58 5.47 5.39 5.75
CA LYS A 58 5.95 6.06 6.97
C LYS A 58 5.09 5.72 8.19
N TYR A 59 3.83 5.39 7.97
CA TYR A 59 2.85 5.10 9.01
C TYR A 59 2.54 3.60 9.13
N ALA A 60 3.27 2.72 8.42
CA ALA A 60 3.02 1.27 8.41
C ALA A 60 3.20 0.64 9.80
N ASP A 61 4.17 1.12 10.58
CA ASP A 61 4.51 0.56 11.90
C ASP A 61 3.90 1.34 13.07
N ILE A 62 2.93 2.23 12.80
CA ILE A 62 2.31 3.01 13.87
C ILE A 62 1.33 2.15 14.66
N GLN A 63 1.56 2.11 15.97
CA GLN A 63 0.63 1.51 16.91
C GLN A 63 -0.38 2.53 17.39
N CYS A 64 -1.65 2.31 17.05
CA CYS A 64 -2.76 3.13 17.48
C CYS A 64 -3.41 2.57 18.74
N GLY A 65 -3.78 3.46 19.66
CA GLY A 65 -4.59 3.07 20.82
C GLY A 65 -5.93 2.48 20.40
N SER A 66 -6.48 1.58 21.23
CA SER A 66 -7.72 0.85 20.93
C SER A 66 -9.01 1.63 21.21
N VAL A 67 -8.92 2.91 21.60
CA VAL A 67 -10.11 3.73 21.87
C VAL A 67 -10.87 3.96 20.57
N TYR A 68 -12.16 3.61 20.58
CA TYR A 68 -13.04 3.78 19.43
C TYR A 68 -13.64 5.19 19.39
N LYS A 69 -13.18 6.00 18.44
CA LYS A 69 -13.67 7.34 18.12
C LYS A 69 -13.67 7.46 16.60
N PRO A 70 -14.68 6.90 15.92
CA PRO A 70 -14.60 6.62 14.49
C PRO A 70 -14.44 7.89 13.68
N VAL A 71 -13.79 7.75 12.53
CA VAL A 71 -13.69 8.80 11.53
C VAL A 71 -14.06 8.26 10.17
N CYS A 72 -14.84 9.02 9.43
CA CYS A 72 -15.14 8.75 8.04
C CYS A 72 -14.13 9.49 7.17
N VAL A 73 -13.47 8.77 6.27
CA VAL A 73 -12.49 9.32 5.35
C VAL A 73 -13.00 9.13 3.94
N THR A 74 -13.13 10.22 3.21
CA THR A 74 -13.44 10.23 1.77
C THR A 74 -12.14 10.20 0.99
N ILE A 75 -11.98 9.20 0.12
CA ILE A 75 -10.74 8.88 -0.59
C ILE A 75 -11.02 8.92 -2.09
N HIS A 76 -10.16 9.59 -2.86
CA HIS A 76 -10.25 9.61 -4.33
C HIS A 76 -9.08 8.83 -4.96
N GLN A 77 -9.35 7.64 -5.49
CA GLN A 77 -8.32 6.78 -6.10
C GLN A 77 -8.87 6.13 -7.37
N ASN A 78 -8.02 6.01 -8.39
CA ASN A 78 -8.37 5.41 -9.68
C ASN A 78 -9.63 6.03 -10.33
N GLY A 79 -9.79 7.36 -10.20
CA GLY A 79 -10.93 8.10 -10.75
C GLY A 79 -12.26 7.88 -10.01
N GLN A 80 -12.25 7.14 -8.89
CA GLN A 80 -13.43 6.88 -8.06
C GLN A 80 -13.27 7.50 -6.69
N THR A 81 -14.39 7.98 -6.13
CA THR A 81 -14.45 8.47 -4.76
C THR A 81 -15.23 7.48 -3.92
N PHE A 82 -14.64 7.02 -2.82
CA PHE A 82 -15.28 6.12 -1.86
C PHE A 82 -15.01 6.57 -0.44
N LYS A 83 -15.82 6.06 0.49
CA LYS A 83 -15.76 6.40 1.91
C LYS A 83 -15.33 5.17 2.71
N LYS A 84 -14.47 5.38 3.72
CA LYS A 84 -14.10 4.33 4.68
C LYS A 84 -14.17 4.84 6.11
N THR A 85 -14.78 4.03 6.97
CA THR A 85 -14.74 4.25 8.42
C THR A 85 -13.47 3.64 9.00
N PHE A 86 -12.72 4.44 9.76
CA PHE A 86 -11.63 3.99 10.61
C PHE A 86 -12.08 4.06 12.07
N GLY A 87 -11.53 3.21 12.93
CA GLY A 87 -11.93 3.16 14.34
C GLY A 87 -11.47 4.37 15.14
N ASN A 88 -10.39 5.04 14.73
CA ASN A 88 -10.00 6.34 15.23
C ASN A 88 -9.09 7.12 14.26
N GLN A 89 -8.79 8.37 14.62
CA GLN A 89 -7.94 9.26 13.84
C GLN A 89 -6.53 8.70 13.59
N CYS A 90 -5.95 7.99 14.56
CA CYS A 90 -4.62 7.38 14.39
C CYS A 90 -4.65 6.30 13.30
N GLN A 91 -5.68 5.45 13.29
CA GLN A 91 -5.81 4.38 12.30
C GLN A 91 -5.96 4.89 10.86
N SER A 92 -6.31 6.17 10.67
CA SER A 92 -6.44 6.78 9.35
C SER A 92 -5.24 7.65 8.94
N ILE A 93 -4.20 7.78 9.79
CA ILE A 93 -3.15 8.80 9.61
C ILE A 93 -2.30 8.58 8.35
N GLY A 94 -2.13 7.33 7.95
CA GLY A 94 -1.34 6.97 6.77
C GLY A 94 -2.13 6.94 5.46
N VAL A 95 -3.44 7.22 5.47
CA VAL A 95 -4.27 7.11 4.26
C VAL A 95 -3.89 8.22 3.27
N LEU A 96 -3.64 7.84 2.02
CA LEU A 96 -3.35 8.77 0.94
C LEU A 96 -4.60 9.10 0.12
N ASN A 97 -4.52 10.20 -0.63
CA ASN A 97 -5.60 10.70 -1.49
C ASN A 97 -6.91 10.99 -0.75
N VAL A 98 -6.79 11.48 0.50
CA VAL A 98 -7.91 11.92 1.31
C VAL A 98 -8.44 13.25 0.79
N VAL A 99 -9.73 13.30 0.49
CA VAL A 99 -10.44 14.51 0.04
C VAL A 99 -11.15 15.18 1.20
N ASP A 100 -11.70 14.37 2.12
CA ASP A 100 -12.44 14.86 3.27
C ASP A 100 -12.32 13.88 4.45
N LYS A 101 -12.43 14.42 5.67
CA LYS A 101 -12.41 13.65 6.92
C LYS A 101 -13.40 14.23 7.90
N THR A 102 -14.37 13.43 8.31
CA THR A 102 -15.38 13.81 9.31
C THR A 102 -15.32 12.89 10.52
N ASP A 103 -15.71 13.43 11.67
CA ASP A 103 -15.91 12.63 12.87
C ASP A 103 -17.17 11.77 12.72
N GLY A 104 -17.11 10.53 13.21
CA GLY A 104 -18.20 9.56 13.10
C GLY A 104 -17.94 8.46 12.06
N LYS A 105 -18.95 7.62 11.85
CA LYS A 105 -18.92 6.59 10.80
C LYS A 105 -19.37 7.18 9.48
N CYS A 106 -18.99 6.53 8.38
CA CYS A 106 -19.59 6.83 7.08
C CYS A 106 -21.05 6.35 7.05
N GLU A 107 -21.91 7.16 6.44
CA GLU A 107 -23.31 6.82 6.10
C GLU A 107 -23.39 5.93 4.86
#